data_AF-A0A0A0C211-F1
#
_entry.id   AF-A0A0A0C211-F1
#
_cell.length_a   1.000
_cell.length_b   1.000
_cell.length_c   1.000
_cell.angle_alpha   90.00
_cell.angle_beta   90.00
_cell.angle_gamma   90.00
#
_symmetry.space_group_name_H-M   'P 1'
#
loop_
_entity.id
_entity.type
_entity.pdbx_description
1 polymer ?
#
loop_
_entity_poly.entity_id
_entity_poly.type
_entity_poly.pdbx_seq_one_letter_code
_entity_poly.pdbx_strand_id
1 'polypeptide(L)'
;MADQTPPAPGPVDPPEGEVVRGRVRRAPRYRGFVIAGVVVGLVVAVPLVLLWPAERTGTGIGAVLALTALTLAVLGALLGAGLALVADRRSRR
;
A
#
# COMPACT_ATOMS: atom_id res chain seq x y z
N MET A 1 40.24 -31.25 58.39
CA MET A 1 40.26 -31.10 56.93
C MET A 1 38.82 -30.86 56.51
N ALA A 2 38.37 -29.61 56.59
CA ALA A 2 36.98 -29.26 56.30
C ALA A 2 36.80 -29.17 54.78
N ASP A 3 35.90 -30.00 54.27
CA ASP A 3 35.49 -30.08 52.88
C ASP A 3 34.78 -28.78 52.50
N GLN A 4 35.46 -27.90 51.74
CA GLN A 4 34.83 -26.71 51.17
C GLN A 4 34.26 -27.09 49.81
N THR A 5 33.01 -27.55 49.81
CA THR A 5 32.22 -27.67 48.57
C THR A 5 32.00 -26.26 48.00
N PRO A 6 32.43 -25.95 46.76
CA PRO A 6 32.18 -24.65 46.15
C PRO A 6 30.68 -24.34 46.09
N PRO A 7 30.26 -23.10 46.38
CA PRO A 7 28.84 -22.73 46.32
C PRO A 7 28.31 -22.95 44.89
N ALA A 8 27.14 -23.59 44.79
CA ALA A 8 26.47 -23.78 43.52
C ALA A 8 26.26 -22.41 42.84
N PRO A 9 26.49 -22.28 41.51
CA PRO A 9 26.21 -21.05 40.82
C PRO A 9 24.73 -20.70 41.02
N GLY A 10 24.49 -19.51 41.59
CA GLY A 10 23.14 -18.99 41.78
C GLY A 10 22.41 -18.84 40.44
N PRO A 11 21.07 -18.72 40.45
CA PRO A 11 20.30 -18.43 39.25
C PRO A 11 20.91 -17.23 38.52
N VAL A 12 21.39 -17.45 37.30
CA VAL A 12 21.85 -16.37 36.43
C VAL A 12 20.60 -15.67 35.93
N ASP A 13 20.27 -14.51 36.51
CA ASP A 13 19.24 -13.64 35.93
C ASP A 13 19.67 -13.33 34.48
N PRO A 14 18.80 -13.59 33.48
CA PRO A 14 19.11 -13.24 32.11
C PRO A 14 19.45 -11.75 32.06
N PRO A 15 20.46 -11.34 31.26
CA PRO A 15 20.84 -9.94 31.18
C PRO A 15 19.59 -9.14 30.92
N GLU A 16 19.36 -8.10 31.74
CA GLU A 16 18.28 -7.13 31.59
C GLU A 16 18.46 -6.42 30.25
N GLY A 17 18.10 -7.11 29.18
CA GLY A 17 18.05 -6.56 27.85
C GLY A 17 16.96 -5.51 27.88
N GLU A 18 17.37 -4.25 27.90
CA GLU A 18 16.52 -3.10 27.73
C GLU A 18 15.58 -3.38 26.56
N VAL A 19 14.31 -3.68 26.87
CA VAL A 19 13.28 -3.94 25.87
C VAL A 19 12.95 -2.59 25.25
N VAL A 20 13.78 -2.15 24.30
CA VAL A 20 13.52 -0.99 23.48
C VAL A 20 12.26 -1.32 22.68
N ARG A 21 11.11 -0.87 23.19
CA ARG A 21 9.81 -0.99 22.50
C ARG A 21 9.89 -0.17 21.21
N GLY A 22 10.41 -0.80 20.16
CA GLY A 22 10.41 -0.26 18.82
C GLY A 22 8.98 0.05 18.42
N ARG A 23 8.68 1.34 18.21
CA ARG A 23 7.36 1.75 17.75
C ARG A 23 7.19 1.20 16.33
N VAL A 24 6.43 0.13 16.18
CA VAL A 24 6.12 -0.45 14.86
C VAL A 24 5.38 0.60 14.04
N ARG A 25 6.10 1.29 13.15
CA ARG A 25 5.46 2.17 12.17
C ARG A 25 4.62 1.28 11.27
N ARG A 26 3.29 1.38 11.39
CA ARG A 26 2.37 0.78 10.43
C ARG A 26 2.78 1.25 9.03
N ALA A 27 2.99 0.31 8.11
CA ALA A 27 3.33 0.62 6.73
C ALA A 27 2.30 1.63 6.17
N PRO A 28 2.74 2.67 5.44
CA PRO A 28 1.83 3.67 4.91
C PRO A 28 0.83 3.01 3.94
N ARG A 29 -0.43 3.43 3.98
CA ARG A 29 -1.55 2.81 3.24
C ARG A 29 -1.55 3.14 1.74
N TYR A 30 -0.40 3.03 1.07
CA TYR A 30 -0.25 3.23 -0.39
C TYR A 30 -1.27 2.43 -1.19
N ARG A 31 -1.55 1.19 -0.76
CA ARG A 31 -2.52 0.29 -1.38
C ARG A 31 -3.92 0.92 -1.50
N GLY A 32 -4.38 1.64 -0.47
CA GLY A 32 -5.72 2.23 -0.47
C GLY A 32 -5.89 3.30 -1.54
N PHE A 33 -4.90 4.19 -1.68
CA PHE A 33 -4.93 5.26 -2.68
C PHE A 33 -4.79 4.73 -4.11
N VAL A 34 -3.95 3.73 -4.33
CA VAL A 34 -3.81 3.08 -5.64
C VAL A 34 -5.12 2.42 -6.06
N ILE A 35 -5.75 1.64 -5.16
CA ILE A 35 -7.03 0.98 -5.45
C ILE A 35 -8.12 2.02 -5.72
N ALA A 36 -8.20 3.07 -4.90
CA ALA A 36 -9.17 4.15 -5.13
C ALA A 36 -8.97 4.81 -6.50
N GLY A 37 -7.73 5.10 -6.89
CA GLY A 37 -7.41 5.64 -8.20
C GLY A 37 -7.82 4.73 -9.37
N VAL A 38 -7.53 3.43 -9.26
CA VAL A 38 -7.97 2.42 -10.25
C VAL A 38 -9.49 2.41 -10.37
N VAL A 39 -10.21 2.34 -9.24
CA VAL A 39 -11.68 2.29 -9.23
C VAL A 39 -12.26 3.54 -9.86
N VAL A 40 -11.74 4.72 -9.54
CA VAL A 40 -12.18 5.98 -10.16
C VAL A 40 -11.93 5.96 -11.66
N GLY A 41 -10.76 5.50 -12.12
CA GLY A 41 -10.45 5.37 -13.54
C GLY A 41 -11.42 4.45 -14.29
N LEU A 42 -11.76 3.30 -13.70
CA LEU A 42 -12.74 2.37 -14.25
C LEU A 42 -14.14 2.98 -14.32
N VAL A 43 -14.57 3.65 -13.25
CA VAL A 43 -15.88 4.33 -13.18
C VAL A 43 -16.00 5.43 -14.23
N VAL A 44 -14.92 6.17 -14.49
CA VAL A 44 -14.90 7.25 -15.50
C VAL A 44 -14.86 6.71 -16.94
N ALA A 45 -14.26 5.53 -17.16
CA ALA A 45 -14.19 4.93 -18.50
C ALA A 45 -15.57 4.55 -19.06
N VAL A 46 -16.48 4.07 -18.21
CA VAL A 46 -17.83 3.66 -18.60
C VAL A 46 -18.61 4.81 -19.27
N PRO A 47 -18.85 5.97 -18.62
CA PRO A 47 -19.57 7.07 -19.24
C PRO A 47 -18.79 7.65 -20.42
N LEU A 48 -17.45 7.67 -20.39
CA LEU A 48 -16.67 8.14 -21.54
C LEU A 48 -16.96 7.35 -22.80
N VAL A 49 -17.05 6.01 -22.70
CA VAL A 49 -17.31 5.16 -23.86
C VAL A 49 -18.79 5.18 -24.25
N LEU A 50 -19.71 5.19 -23.28
CA LEU A 50 -21.16 5.19 -23.56
C LEU A 50 -21.67 6.51 -24.15
N LEU A 51 -21.07 7.64 -23.76
CA LEU A 51 -21.41 8.97 -24.28
C LEU A 51 -20.67 9.28 -25.60
N TRP A 52 -19.68 8.46 -25.98
CA TRP A 52 -18.97 8.65 -27.23
C TRP A 52 -19.77 8.11 -28.41
N PRO A 53 -19.85 8.82 -29.55
CA PRO A 53 -20.52 8.31 -30.73
C PRO A 53 -19.81 7.04 -31.23
N ALA A 54 -20.43 5.87 -31.02
CA ALA A 54 -19.88 4.55 -31.36
C ALA A 54 -19.61 4.37 -32.87
N GLU A 55 -20.24 5.18 -33.71
CA GLU A 55 -20.12 5.16 -35.17
C GLU A 55 -18.72 5.56 -35.67
N ARG A 56 -17.91 6.25 -34.85
CA ARG A 56 -16.63 6.83 -35.29
C ARG A 56 -15.43 5.87 -35.27
N THR A 57 -15.51 4.74 -34.59
CA THR A 57 -14.32 3.94 -34.27
C THR A 57 -14.16 2.66 -35.09
N GLY A 58 -15.20 2.21 -35.81
CA GLY A 58 -15.18 0.94 -36.57
C GLY A 58 -14.86 -0.32 -35.73
N THR A 59 -14.72 -0.14 -34.42
CA THR A 59 -14.24 -1.10 -33.42
C THR A 59 -15.36 -1.32 -32.41
N GLY A 60 -15.60 -2.58 -32.03
CA GLY A 60 -16.67 -2.91 -31.10
C GLY A 60 -16.54 -2.21 -29.74
N ILE A 61 -17.67 -1.77 -29.19
CA ILE A 61 -17.78 -1.02 -27.92
C ILE A 61 -17.02 -1.70 -26.77
N GLY A 62 -17.06 -3.04 -26.70
CA GLY A 62 -16.35 -3.79 -25.66
C GLY A 62 -14.83 -3.62 -25.69
N ALA A 63 -14.22 -3.59 -26.88
CA ALA A 63 -12.77 -3.41 -27.01
C ALA A 63 -12.35 -1.97 -26.66
N VAL A 64 -13.13 -0.97 -27.10
CA VAL A 64 -12.90 0.44 -26.76
C VAL A 64 -13.03 0.62 -25.24
N LEU A 65 -14.10 0.10 -24.64
CA LEU A 65 -14.31 0.15 -23.19
C LEU A 65 -13.16 -0.48 -22.43
N ALA A 66 -12.73 -1.69 -22.81
CA ALA A 66 -11.65 -2.39 -22.13
C ALA A 66 -10.32 -1.61 -22.18
N LEU A 67 -9.96 -1.08 -23.34
CA LEU A 67 -8.71 -0.34 -23.52
C LEU A 67 -8.75 1.01 -22.80
N THR A 68 -9.87 1.74 -22.89
CA THR A 68 -10.07 3.00 -22.17
C THR A 68 -10.07 2.77 -20.65
N ALA A 69 -10.78 1.75 -20.17
CA ALA A 69 -10.82 1.38 -18.76
C ALA A 69 -9.44 1.01 -18.23
N LEU A 70 -8.68 0.20 -18.96
CA LEU A 70 -7.31 -0.15 -18.58
C LEU A 70 -6.40 1.09 -18.52
N THR A 71 -6.51 1.97 -19.52
CA THR A 71 -5.70 3.20 -19.60
C THR A 71 -6.01 4.11 -18.41
N LEU A 72 -7.28 4.37 -18.13
CA LEU A 72 -7.70 5.20 -17.01
C LEU A 72 -7.43 4.55 -15.66
N ALA A 73 -7.50 3.22 -15.55
CA ALA A 73 -7.11 2.51 -14.34
C ALA A 73 -5.62 2.72 -14.03
N VAL A 74 -4.74 2.62 -15.03
CA VAL A 74 -3.30 2.86 -14.85
C VAL A 74 -3.03 4.33 -14.50
N LEU A 75 -3.63 5.29 -15.21
CA LEU A 75 -3.47 6.71 -14.90
C LEU A 75 -4.00 7.05 -13.50
N GLY A 76 -5.18 6.54 -13.15
CA GLY A 76 -5.77 6.68 -11.84
C GLY A 76 -4.89 6.08 -10.73
N ALA A 77 -4.32 4.90 -10.95
CA ALA A 77 -3.37 4.27 -10.04
C ALA A 77 -2.15 5.15 -9.77
N LEU A 78 -1.56 5.73 -10.82
CA LEU A 78 -0.40 6.61 -10.73
C LEU A 78 -0.73 7.90 -9.97
N LEU A 79 -1.87 8.53 -10.27
CA LEU A 79 -2.34 9.71 -9.56
C LEU A 79 -2.63 9.41 -8.09
N GLY A 80 -3.27 8.28 -7.80
CA GLY A 80 -3.51 7.80 -6.45
C GLY A 80 -2.21 7.56 -5.68
N ALA A 81 -1.25 6.87 -6.28
CA ALA A 81 0.08 6.66 -5.70
C ALA A 81 0.81 7.98 -5.42
N GLY A 82 0.74 8.93 -6.36
CA GLY A 82 1.29 10.28 -6.21
C GLY A 82 0.66 11.02 -5.03
N LEU A 83 -0.67 11.01 -4.91
CA LEU A 83 -1.38 11.59 -3.76
C LEU A 83 -0.96 10.94 -2.45
N ALA A 84 -0.80 9.61 -2.42
CA ALA A 84 -0.33 8.89 -1.25
C ALA A 84 1.08 9.33 -0.83
N LEU A 85 1.97 9.54 -1.80
CA LEU A 85 3.33 10.01 -1.53
C LEU A 85 3.33 11.44 -0.98
N VAL A 86 2.49 12.33 -1.52
CA VAL A 86 2.34 13.70 -1.01
C VAL A 86 1.78 13.68 0.42
N ALA A 87 0.78 12.85 0.70
CA ALA A 87 0.22 12.69 2.03
C ALA A 87 1.25 12.13 3.04
N ASP A 88 2.04 11.12 2.67
CA ASP A 88 3.11 10.57 3.51
C ASP A 88 4.20 11.62 3.77
N ARG A 89 4.58 12.43 2.75
CA ARG A 89 5.52 13.53 2.92
C ARG A 89 5.01 14.60 3.89
N ARG A 90 3.70 14.91 3.85
CA ARG A 90 3.10 15.92 4.73
C ARG A 90 2.97 15.43 6.17
N SER A 91 2.83 14.12 6.38
CA SER A 91 2.76 13.50 7.72
C SER A 91 4.13 13.29 8.38
N ARG A 92 5.23 13.35 7.61
CA ARG A 92 6.61 13.17 8.11
C ARG A 92 7.35 14.47 8.40
N ARG A 93 6.84 15.61 7.95
CA ARG A 93 7.28 16.95 8.38
C ARG A 93 6.49 17.36 9.61
#